data_AF-A0A2N0QJF0-F1
#
_entry.id   AF-A0A2N0QJF0-F1
#
_cell.length_a   1.000
_cell.length_b   1.000
_cell.length_c   1.000
_cell.angle_alpha   90.00
_cell.angle_beta   90.00
_cell.angle_gamma   90.00
#
_symmetry.space_group_name_H-M   'P 1'
#
loop_
_entity.id
_entity.type
_entity.pdbx_description
1 polymer ?
#
loop_
_entity_poly.entity_id
_entity_poly.type
_entity_poly.pdbx_seq_one_letter_code
_entity_poly.pdbx_strand_id
1 'polypeptide(L)'
;MKPRQETFLPNRVLDLLVEFYNSLYEEHFVPIYSITGPNNDIVVISKIIQYGRIRIGADIFGSIQAARHEKSSYILARFEQEDGTIDTYPGQVQFYFEHTIYLKNSSSLTHSLALVKWYRPAQDHRTRYFCQVDDDIKSCNIELWTNGFYDMSRDSIIPVHHILGKFIKCDFNIGTRKIKEYMAVIPLNKKISF
;
A
#
# COMPACT_ATOMS: atom_id res chain seq x y z
N MET A 1 9.97 -16.85 13.04
CA MET A 1 9.81 -15.97 11.87
C MET A 1 9.19 -16.83 10.77
N LYS A 2 8.03 -16.51 10.18
CA LYS A 2 7.67 -17.18 8.91
C LYS A 2 8.70 -16.68 7.89
N PRO A 3 9.48 -17.59 7.28
CA PRO A 3 10.72 -17.23 6.61
C PRO A 3 10.41 -16.51 5.31
N ARG A 4 11.35 -15.65 4.91
CA ARG A 4 11.57 -15.24 3.52
C ARG A 4 11.32 -16.44 2.61
N GLN A 5 10.38 -16.31 1.66
CA GLN A 5 10.08 -17.39 0.72
C GLN A 5 10.23 -16.89 -0.70
N GLU A 6 10.88 -17.70 -1.54
CA GLU A 6 10.83 -17.48 -2.98
C GLU A 6 9.48 -17.99 -3.49
N THR A 7 8.80 -17.19 -4.30
CA THR A 7 7.48 -17.54 -4.84
C THR A 7 7.25 -16.83 -6.18
N PHE A 8 6.20 -17.22 -6.88
CA PHE A 8 5.77 -16.61 -8.12
C PHE A 8 4.51 -15.77 -7.92
N LEU A 9 4.49 -14.57 -8.50
CA LEU A 9 3.32 -13.71 -8.53
C LEU A 9 2.25 -14.29 -9.48
N PRO A 10 0.96 -14.25 -9.10
CA PRO A 10 -0.14 -14.50 -10.04
C PRO A 10 -0.12 -13.46 -11.18
N ASN A 11 -0.54 -13.85 -12.39
CA ASN A 11 -0.52 -12.97 -13.57
C ASN A 11 -1.16 -11.60 -13.30
N ARG A 12 -2.33 -11.58 -12.64
CA ARG A 12 -2.98 -10.31 -12.28
C ARG A 12 -2.09 -9.36 -11.47
N VAL A 13 -1.26 -9.87 -10.55
CA VAL A 13 -0.36 -9.02 -9.76
C VAL A 13 0.89 -8.66 -10.56
N LEU A 14 1.35 -9.56 -11.43
CA LEU A 14 2.45 -9.29 -12.36
C LEU A 14 2.09 -8.14 -13.31
N ASP A 15 0.86 -8.09 -13.82
CA ASP A 15 0.37 -7.02 -14.69
C ASP A 15 0.43 -5.67 -13.99
N LEU A 16 -0.02 -5.61 -12.73
CA LEU A 16 0.10 -4.40 -11.90
C LEU A 16 1.57 -4.00 -11.66
N LEU A 17 2.46 -4.97 -11.51
CA LEU A 17 3.90 -4.72 -11.32
C LEU A 17 4.55 -4.18 -12.61
N VAL A 18 4.10 -4.64 -13.78
CA VAL A 18 4.48 -4.07 -15.08
C VAL A 18 4.00 -2.62 -15.18
N GLU A 19 2.73 -2.34 -14.87
CA GLU A 19 2.20 -0.96 -14.85
C GLU A 19 2.99 -0.05 -13.89
N PHE A 20 3.37 -0.58 -12.73
CA PHE A 20 4.20 0.11 -11.75
C PHE A 20 5.57 0.49 -12.34
N TYR A 21 6.28 -0.45 -12.96
CA TYR A 21 7.59 -0.16 -13.55
C TYR A 21 7.53 0.74 -14.78
N ASN A 22 6.51 0.59 -15.63
CA ASN A 22 6.25 1.51 -16.74
C ASN A 22 6.10 2.95 -16.25
N SER A 23 5.36 3.14 -15.14
CA SER A 23 5.15 4.46 -14.54
C SER A 23 6.42 5.00 -13.87
N LEU A 24 7.22 4.15 -13.24
CA LEU A 24 8.40 4.56 -12.47
C LEU A 24 9.60 4.93 -13.34
N TYR A 25 9.81 4.21 -14.43
CA TYR A 25 10.97 4.37 -15.30
C TYR A 25 10.68 5.09 -16.62
N GLU A 26 9.39 5.31 -16.94
CA GLU A 26 8.97 5.85 -18.24
C GLU A 26 9.48 4.99 -19.42
N GLU A 27 9.66 3.69 -19.18
CA GLU A 27 10.12 2.71 -20.18
C GLU A 27 9.04 1.64 -20.44
N HIS A 28 9.20 0.87 -21.53
CA HIS A 28 8.28 -0.21 -21.88
C HIS A 28 8.73 -1.55 -21.27
N PHE A 29 7.98 -1.99 -20.25
CA PHE A 29 8.10 -3.30 -19.61
C PHE A 29 6.98 -4.24 -20.09
N VAL A 30 7.31 -5.53 -20.15
CA VAL A 30 6.36 -6.59 -20.50
C VAL A 30 6.42 -7.74 -19.49
N PRO A 31 5.30 -8.41 -19.20
CA PRO A 31 5.31 -9.56 -18.29
C PRO A 31 5.95 -10.78 -18.96
N ILE A 32 6.67 -11.60 -18.18
CA ILE A 32 7.39 -12.78 -18.69
C ILE A 32 6.53 -13.74 -19.52
N TYR A 33 5.24 -13.90 -19.18
CA TYR A 33 4.36 -14.82 -19.89
C TYR A 33 3.98 -14.35 -21.31
N SER A 34 4.23 -13.08 -21.64
CA SER A 34 3.94 -12.50 -22.97
C SER A 34 5.07 -12.72 -23.98
N ILE A 35 6.23 -13.20 -23.52
CA ILE A 35 7.39 -13.43 -24.38
C ILE A 35 7.17 -14.67 -25.24
N THR A 36 7.09 -14.48 -26.55
CA THR A 36 6.90 -15.53 -27.57
C THR A 36 8.14 -15.75 -28.45
N GLY A 37 9.19 -14.95 -28.26
CA GLY A 37 10.44 -15.02 -29.01
C GLY A 37 11.46 -13.98 -28.52
N PRO A 38 12.65 -13.90 -29.15
CA PRO A 38 13.64 -12.88 -28.81
C PRO A 38 13.08 -11.49 -29.06
N ASN A 39 13.08 -10.65 -28.02
CA ASN A 39 12.67 -9.25 -28.11
C ASN A 39 13.61 -8.39 -27.23
N ASN A 40 13.71 -7.10 -27.54
CA ASN A 40 14.50 -6.11 -26.81
C ASN A 40 13.71 -5.42 -25.68
N ASP A 41 12.54 -5.95 -25.32
CA ASP A 41 11.72 -5.42 -24.23
C ASP A 41 12.30 -5.78 -22.85
N ILE A 42 12.02 -4.94 -21.86
CA ILE A 42 12.41 -5.22 -20.48
C ILE A 42 11.38 -6.16 -19.86
N VAL A 43 11.83 -7.35 -19.46
CA VAL A 43 10.94 -8.39 -18.95
C VAL A 43 10.79 -8.30 -17.44
N VAL A 44 9.55 -8.24 -16.96
CA VAL A 44 9.21 -8.38 -15.55
C VAL A 44 8.96 -9.86 -15.24
N ILE A 45 9.80 -10.41 -14.38
CA ILE A 45 9.77 -11.83 -14.02
C ILE A 45 8.78 -12.02 -12.87
N SER A 46 7.99 -13.10 -12.88
CA SER A 46 7.03 -13.37 -11.79
C SER A 46 7.69 -13.80 -10.47
N LYS A 47 8.96 -14.18 -10.50
CA LYS A 47 9.73 -14.64 -9.34
C LYS A 47 10.04 -13.47 -8.41
N ILE A 48 9.61 -13.60 -7.16
CA ILE A 48 9.83 -12.64 -6.08
C ILE A 48 10.38 -13.31 -4.84
N ILE A 49 10.99 -12.52 -3.98
CA ILE A 49 11.30 -12.91 -2.61
C ILE A 49 10.25 -12.27 -1.71
N GLN A 50 9.33 -13.06 -1.17
CA GLN A 50 8.20 -12.59 -0.38
C GLN A 50 8.50 -12.62 1.13
N TYR A 51 7.99 -11.61 1.84
CA TYR A 51 8.13 -11.41 3.27
C TYR A 51 6.77 -11.18 3.93
N GLY A 52 6.52 -11.90 5.03
CA GLY A 52 5.35 -11.66 5.88
C GLY A 52 5.49 -10.43 6.77
N ARG A 53 6.72 -9.96 7.02
CA ARG A 53 7.06 -8.80 7.87
C ARG A 53 8.33 -8.14 7.36
N ILE A 54 8.46 -6.84 7.61
CA ILE A 54 9.66 -6.06 7.31
C ILE A 54 9.97 -5.13 8.49
N ARG A 55 11.24 -4.78 8.66
CA ARG A 55 11.68 -3.74 9.59
C ARG A 55 11.97 -2.46 8.81
N ILE A 56 11.31 -1.37 9.16
CA ILE A 56 11.56 -0.04 8.58
C ILE A 56 11.94 0.87 9.75
N GLY A 57 13.20 1.31 9.76
CA GLY A 57 13.77 2.00 10.90
C GLY A 57 13.72 1.15 12.18
N ALA A 58 13.13 1.71 13.24
CA ALA A 58 12.95 1.01 14.52
C ALA A 58 11.69 0.12 14.56
N ASP A 59 10.77 0.29 13.61
CA ASP A 59 9.46 -0.36 13.62
C ASP A 59 9.43 -1.67 12.83
N ILE A 60 8.66 -2.63 13.35
CA ILE A 60 8.30 -3.85 12.63
C ILE A 60 6.90 -3.67 12.06
N PHE A 61 6.79 -3.91 10.75
CA PHE A 61 5.55 -3.92 10.00
C PHE A 61 5.24 -5.34 9.57
N GLY A 62 3.97 -5.73 9.62
CA GLY A 62 3.52 -7.05 9.20
C GLY A 62 2.56 -7.00 8.03
N SER A 63 2.17 -8.17 7.56
CA SER A 63 1.17 -8.36 6.53
C SER A 63 0.12 -9.35 7.01
N ILE A 64 -1.01 -9.45 6.32
CA ILE A 64 -2.06 -10.43 6.65
C ILE A 64 -1.55 -11.88 6.66
N GLN A 65 -0.54 -12.20 5.85
CA GLN A 65 0.04 -13.55 5.79
C GLN A 65 0.78 -13.94 7.08
N ALA A 66 1.22 -12.94 7.86
CA ALA A 66 1.78 -13.15 9.18
C ALA A 66 0.66 -13.26 10.22
N ALA A 67 -0.06 -14.39 10.21
CA ALA A 67 -1.28 -14.70 10.98
C ALA A 67 -1.39 -14.21 12.44
N ARG A 68 -0.26 -13.96 13.13
CA ARG A 68 -0.25 -13.44 14.51
C ARG A 68 -0.41 -11.91 14.60
N HIS A 69 -0.39 -11.19 13.48
CA HIS A 69 -0.31 -9.72 13.47
C HIS A 69 -1.12 -9.08 12.34
N GLU A 70 -2.36 -9.49 12.12
CA GLU A 70 -3.26 -8.78 11.20
C GLU A 70 -3.32 -7.28 11.55
N LYS A 71 -3.37 -6.93 12.83
CA LYS A 71 -3.31 -5.54 13.31
C LYS A 71 -2.02 -4.79 12.91
N SER A 72 -0.91 -5.48 12.67
CA SER A 72 0.33 -4.85 12.20
C SER A 72 0.40 -4.73 10.68
N SER A 73 -0.64 -5.15 9.95
CA SER A 73 -0.75 -4.99 8.49
C SER A 73 -1.39 -3.68 8.07
N TYR A 74 -1.94 -2.94 9.03
CA TYR A 74 -2.56 -1.65 8.81
C TYR A 74 -1.49 -0.56 8.74
N ILE A 75 -1.38 0.06 7.56
CA ILE A 75 -0.41 1.09 7.28
C ILE A 75 -1.07 2.37 6.77
N LEU A 76 -0.40 3.49 7.00
CA LEU A 76 -0.63 4.75 6.31
C LEU A 76 0.50 4.93 5.30
N ALA A 77 0.15 5.28 4.06
CA ALA A 77 1.12 5.62 3.03
C ALA A 77 0.82 7.00 2.44
N ARG A 78 1.88 7.67 2.00
CA ARG A 78 1.78 8.97 1.31
C ARG A 78 1.65 8.80 -0.19
N PHE A 79 0.84 9.65 -0.81
CA PHE A 79 0.73 9.83 -2.25
C PHE A 79 0.90 11.31 -2.55
N GLU A 80 1.86 11.63 -3.41
CA GLU A 80 2.06 12.98 -3.90
C GLU A 80 1.19 13.17 -5.14
N GLN A 81 0.37 14.22 -5.13
CA GLN A 81 -0.50 14.60 -6.23
C GLN A 81 0.25 15.53 -7.19
N GLU A 82 -0.32 15.74 -8.39
CA GLU A 82 0.26 16.61 -9.42
C GLU A 82 0.45 18.07 -8.96
N ASP A 83 -0.40 18.53 -8.03
CA ASP A 83 -0.32 19.87 -7.44
C ASP A 83 0.69 19.98 -6.28
N GLY A 84 1.43 18.90 -6.00
CA GLY A 84 2.40 18.80 -4.90
C GLY A 84 1.76 18.58 -3.53
N THR A 85 0.43 18.42 -3.45
CA THR A 85 -0.21 18.04 -2.19
C THR A 85 0.09 16.59 -1.85
N ILE A 86 0.20 16.31 -0.55
CA ILE A 86 0.47 14.95 -0.06
C ILE A 86 -0.78 14.43 0.61
N ASP A 87 -1.40 13.45 -0.03
CA ASP A 87 -2.49 12.69 0.54
C ASP A 87 -1.97 11.50 1.34
N THR A 88 -2.71 11.12 2.38
CA THR A 88 -2.43 9.93 3.17
C THR A 88 -3.58 8.94 3.04
N TYR A 89 -3.25 7.70 2.67
CA TYR A 89 -4.23 6.63 2.52
C TYR A 89 -3.97 5.49 3.51
N PRO A 90 -5.02 5.02 4.22
CA PRO A 90 -4.96 3.81 5.01
C PRO A 90 -5.12 2.58 4.12
N GLY A 91 -4.25 1.60 4.34
CA GLY A 91 -4.25 0.35 3.60
C GLY A 91 -3.94 -0.85 4.49
N GLN A 92 -4.25 -2.03 3.96
CA GLN A 92 -3.93 -3.31 4.57
C GLN A 92 -2.91 -4.06 3.69
N VAL A 93 -1.71 -4.28 4.22
CA VAL A 93 -0.64 -4.97 3.50
C VAL A 93 -0.95 -6.45 3.35
N GLN A 94 -1.01 -6.89 2.09
CA GLN A 94 -1.20 -8.29 1.73
C GLN A 94 0.09 -9.09 1.94
N PHE A 95 1.21 -8.57 1.43
CA PHE A 95 2.58 -9.05 1.69
C PHE A 95 3.61 -8.01 1.25
N TYR A 96 4.84 -8.15 1.75
CA TYR A 96 6.00 -7.42 1.26
C TYR A 96 6.80 -8.32 0.32
N PHE A 97 7.56 -7.74 -0.61
CA PHE A 97 8.42 -8.51 -1.49
C PHE A 97 9.59 -7.71 -2.02
N GLU A 98 10.68 -8.41 -2.34
CA GLU A 98 11.75 -7.89 -3.18
C GLU A 98 11.56 -8.43 -4.60
N HIS A 99 11.78 -7.56 -5.57
CA HIS A 99 11.74 -7.89 -6.98
C HIS A 99 12.93 -7.25 -7.70
N THR A 100 13.60 -8.04 -8.54
CA THR A 100 14.78 -7.61 -9.30
C THR A 100 14.41 -7.48 -10.76
N ILE A 101 14.64 -6.29 -11.32
CA ILE A 101 14.53 -6.02 -12.76
C ILE A 101 15.92 -5.96 -13.39
N TYR A 102 15.97 -6.25 -14.69
CA TYR A 102 17.18 -6.18 -15.50
C TYR A 102 16.98 -5.13 -16.59
N LEU A 103 17.61 -3.97 -16.43
CA LEU A 103 17.49 -2.86 -17.38
C LEU A 103 18.38 -3.10 -18.60
N LYS A 104 18.07 -2.42 -19.72
CA LYS A 104 18.78 -2.56 -21.01
C LYS A 104 20.28 -2.24 -20.93
N ASN A 105 20.69 -1.44 -19.95
CA ASN A 105 22.09 -1.09 -19.70
C ASN A 105 22.88 -2.17 -18.91
N SER A 106 22.35 -3.39 -18.82
CA SER A 106 22.93 -4.51 -18.06
C SER A 106 23.02 -4.27 -16.54
N SER A 107 22.32 -3.26 -16.01
CA SER A 107 22.17 -3.07 -14.57
C SER A 107 20.98 -3.85 -14.04
N SER A 108 21.16 -4.52 -12.89
CA SER A 108 20.07 -5.14 -12.15
C SER A 108 19.71 -4.26 -10.96
N LEU A 109 18.42 -3.95 -10.79
CA LEU A 109 17.92 -3.17 -9.66
C LEU A 109 16.94 -4.01 -8.85
N THR A 110 17.15 -4.05 -7.54
CA THR A 110 16.25 -4.74 -6.61
C THR A 110 15.42 -3.72 -5.85
N HIS A 111 14.11 -3.84 -5.97
CA HIS A 111 13.14 -2.99 -5.29
C HIS A 111 12.51 -3.73 -4.12
N SER A 112 12.43 -3.09 -2.96
CA SER A 112 11.61 -3.54 -1.84
C SER A 112 10.23 -2.89 -1.94
N LEU A 113 9.20 -3.70 -2.17
CA LEU A 113 7.83 -3.29 -2.47
C LEU A 113 6.83 -3.92 -1.47
N ALA A 114 5.63 -3.35 -1.42
CA ALA A 114 4.49 -3.87 -0.69
C ALA A 114 3.27 -3.96 -1.60
N LEU A 115 2.52 -5.06 -1.53
CA LEU A 115 1.18 -5.16 -2.11
C LEU A 115 0.16 -4.78 -1.04
N VAL A 116 -0.67 -3.78 -1.31
CA VAL A 116 -1.58 -3.15 -0.35
C VAL A 116 -2.98 -3.08 -0.93
N LYS A 117 -3.99 -3.38 -0.10
CA LYS A 117 -5.38 -3.05 -0.40
C LYS A 117 -5.75 -1.74 0.29
N TRP A 118 -6.22 -0.76 -0.47
CA TRP A 118 -6.57 0.56 0.04
C TRP A 118 -8.02 0.63 0.48
N TYR A 119 -8.27 1.16 1.68
CA TYR A 119 -9.64 1.40 2.15
C TYR A 119 -10.25 2.57 1.39
N ARG A 120 -11.57 2.56 1.20
CA ARG A 120 -12.29 3.68 0.59
C ARG A 120 -12.70 4.70 1.66
N PRO A 121 -12.53 6.01 1.42
CA PRO A 121 -12.89 7.04 2.38
C PRO A 121 -14.40 7.08 2.60
N ALA A 122 -14.84 7.60 3.74
CA ALA A 122 -16.24 8.01 3.88
C ALA A 122 -16.53 9.12 2.86
N GLN A 123 -17.65 9.00 2.13
CA GLN A 123 -17.97 9.91 1.01
C GLN A 123 -18.22 11.35 1.45
N ASP A 124 -18.83 11.53 2.62
CA ASP A 124 -19.15 12.85 3.15
C ASP A 124 -17.98 13.40 3.97
N HIS A 125 -17.57 14.64 3.66
CA HIS A 125 -16.42 15.29 4.30
C HIS A 125 -16.60 15.42 5.81
N ARG A 126 -17.80 15.82 6.27
CA ARG A 126 -18.10 15.95 7.71
C ARG A 126 -18.06 14.62 8.42
N THR A 127 -18.46 13.55 7.73
CA THR A 127 -18.35 12.18 8.25
C THR A 127 -16.88 11.75 8.32
N ARG A 128 -16.09 11.99 7.28
CA ARG A 128 -14.66 11.62 7.27
C ARG A 128 -13.89 12.29 8.40
N TYR A 129 -14.15 13.57 8.66
CA TYR A 129 -13.50 14.36 9.70
C TYR A 129 -14.41 14.58 10.93
N PHE A 130 -15.16 13.55 11.30
CA PHE A 130 -16.14 13.64 12.39
C PHE A 130 -15.53 14.09 13.73
N CYS A 131 -14.27 13.73 13.98
CA CYS A 131 -13.57 14.06 15.23
C CYS A 131 -12.86 15.42 15.22
N GLN A 132 -13.06 16.25 14.19
CA GLN A 132 -12.47 17.60 14.13
C GLN A 132 -13.00 18.50 15.25
N VAL A 133 -12.14 19.37 15.78
CA VAL A 133 -12.47 20.41 16.77
C VAL A 133 -12.36 21.77 16.08
N ASP A 134 -13.33 22.65 16.32
CA ASP A 134 -13.36 24.04 15.82
C ASP A 134 -13.19 24.19 14.30
N ASP A 135 -13.69 23.22 13.51
CA ASP A 135 -13.56 23.14 12.05
C ASP A 135 -12.10 23.13 11.54
N ASP A 136 -11.11 22.95 12.43
CA ASP A 136 -9.73 22.72 12.04
C ASP A 136 -9.52 21.23 11.73
N ILE A 137 -9.43 20.89 10.45
CA ILE A 137 -9.17 19.53 9.97
C ILE A 137 -7.82 18.98 10.51
N LYS A 138 -6.89 19.86 10.90
CA LYS A 138 -5.60 19.45 11.48
C LYS A 138 -5.66 19.19 12.98
N SER A 139 -6.77 19.55 13.64
CA SER A 139 -6.92 19.38 15.09
C SER A 139 -7.01 17.92 15.53
N CYS A 140 -7.52 17.03 14.65
CA CYS A 140 -7.66 15.61 14.94
C CYS A 140 -7.21 14.74 13.76
N ASN A 141 -6.32 13.78 14.04
CA ASN A 141 -5.78 12.85 13.04
C ASN A 141 -6.64 11.58 12.87
N ILE A 142 -7.78 11.50 13.54
CA ILE A 142 -8.69 10.37 13.42
C ILE A 142 -9.64 10.63 12.26
N GLU A 143 -9.56 9.80 11.23
CA GLU A 143 -10.45 9.85 10.07
C GLU A 143 -11.38 8.64 10.04
N LEU A 144 -12.61 8.84 9.54
CA LEU A 144 -13.55 7.76 9.28
C LEU A 144 -13.49 7.30 7.82
N TRP A 145 -13.36 5.99 7.66
CA TRP A 145 -13.27 5.30 6.38
C TRP A 145 -14.34 4.21 6.29
N THR A 146 -14.54 3.65 5.10
CA THR A 146 -15.40 2.49 4.94
C THR A 146 -14.62 1.20 5.17
N ASN A 147 -15.30 0.12 5.54
CA ASN A 147 -14.70 -1.21 5.60
C ASN A 147 -14.40 -1.82 4.23
N GLY A 148 -14.84 -1.17 3.14
CA GLY A 148 -14.62 -1.64 1.78
C GLY A 148 -13.27 -1.19 1.20
N PHE A 149 -12.72 -2.02 0.33
CA PHE A 149 -11.50 -1.71 -0.40
C PHE A 149 -11.78 -1.16 -1.79
N TYR A 150 -10.84 -0.39 -2.33
CA TYR A 150 -10.73 -0.18 -3.77
C TYR A 150 -10.36 -1.48 -4.47
N ASP A 151 -10.68 -1.59 -5.76
CA ASP A 151 -10.14 -2.65 -6.60
C ASP A 151 -8.62 -2.51 -6.73
N MET A 152 -7.92 -3.64 -6.85
CA MET A 152 -6.48 -3.60 -7.03
C MET A 152 -6.12 -2.96 -8.37
N SER A 153 -5.20 -2.00 -8.31
CA SER A 153 -4.65 -1.22 -9.42
C SER A 153 -3.13 -1.11 -9.27
N ARG A 154 -2.45 -0.41 -10.19
CA ARG A 154 -1.02 -0.09 -10.08
C ARG A 154 -0.64 0.46 -8.71
N ASP A 155 -1.48 1.33 -8.14
CA ASP A 155 -1.23 1.97 -6.84
C ASP A 155 -1.33 1.01 -5.65
N SER A 156 -1.80 -0.22 -5.87
CA SER A 156 -1.72 -1.28 -4.87
C SER A 156 -0.28 -1.75 -4.62
N ILE A 157 0.65 -1.47 -5.53
CA ILE A 157 2.08 -1.74 -5.36
C ILE A 157 2.78 -0.44 -5.03
N ILE A 158 3.40 -0.38 -3.85
CA ILE A 158 4.16 0.79 -3.41
C ILE A 158 5.57 0.41 -2.97
N PRO A 159 6.55 1.31 -3.11
CA PRO A 159 7.83 1.18 -2.43
C PRO A 159 7.64 1.18 -0.92
N VAL A 160 8.37 0.33 -0.21
CA VAL A 160 8.27 0.26 1.27
C VAL A 160 8.61 1.58 1.96
N HIS A 161 9.40 2.44 1.33
CA HIS A 161 9.76 3.76 1.86
C HIS A 161 8.64 4.81 1.70
N HIS A 162 7.53 4.50 1.04
CA HIS A 162 6.32 5.34 1.02
C HIS A 162 5.41 5.10 2.24
N ILE A 163 5.71 4.09 3.05
CA ILE A 163 4.97 3.78 4.27
C ILE A 163 5.35 4.80 5.36
N LEU A 164 4.36 5.55 5.84
CA LEU A 164 4.52 6.56 6.89
C LEU A 164 4.50 5.94 8.30
N GLY A 165 3.66 4.94 8.51
CA GLY A 165 3.46 4.36 9.82
C GLY A 165 2.31 3.38 9.88
N LYS A 166 2.03 2.90 11.10
CA LYS A 166 0.90 2.00 11.38
C LYS A 166 -0.31 2.80 11.83
N PHE A 167 -1.48 2.20 11.74
CA PHE A 167 -2.69 2.71 12.38
C PHE A 167 -3.45 1.60 13.12
N ILE A 168 -4.28 1.99 14.07
CA ILE A 168 -5.28 1.12 14.68
C ILE A 168 -6.60 1.35 13.96
N LYS A 169 -7.22 0.24 13.55
CA LYS A 169 -8.59 0.17 13.07
C LYS A 169 -9.54 -0.06 14.25
N CYS A 170 -10.58 0.76 14.36
CA CYS A 170 -11.70 0.57 15.29
C CYS A 170 -13.04 0.67 14.56
N ASP A 171 -14.03 -0.12 14.98
CA ASP A 171 -15.39 -0.01 14.47
C ASP A 171 -16.04 1.25 15.05
N PHE A 172 -16.70 2.02 14.19
CA PHE A 172 -17.29 3.31 14.54
C PHE A 172 -18.70 3.43 13.98
N ASN A 173 -19.69 3.55 14.88
CA ASN A 173 -21.10 3.55 14.50
C ASN A 173 -21.68 4.95 14.63
N ILE A 174 -22.29 5.45 13.56
CA ILE A 174 -22.97 6.76 13.53
C ILE A 174 -24.48 6.56 13.39
N GLY A 175 -25.23 7.29 14.21
CA GLY A 175 -26.69 7.36 14.17
C GLY A 175 -27.36 6.38 15.13
N THR A 176 -28.58 6.73 15.57
CA THR A 176 -29.35 5.96 16.57
C THR A 176 -30.48 5.13 15.94
N ARG A 177 -31.10 5.62 14.85
CA ARG A 177 -32.23 4.94 14.16
C ARG A 177 -31.82 4.17 12.91
N LYS A 178 -30.82 4.67 12.18
CA LYS A 178 -30.20 4.00 11.04
C LYS A 178 -28.70 4.00 11.27
N ILE A 179 -28.22 2.94 11.93
CA ILE A 179 -26.80 2.79 12.25
C ILE A 179 -26.05 2.65 10.94
N LYS A 180 -25.09 3.54 10.71
CA LYS A 180 -24.08 3.41 9.65
C LYS A 180 -22.76 3.03 10.30
N GLU A 181 -22.17 1.95 9.81
CA GLU A 181 -20.89 1.44 10.30
C GLU A 181 -19.74 2.00 9.47
N TYR A 182 -18.75 2.53 10.17
CA TYR A 182 -17.50 3.06 9.62
C TYR A 182 -16.31 2.46 10.34
N MET A 183 -15.13 2.75 9.81
CA MET A 183 -13.85 2.35 10.32
C MET A 183 -13.09 3.59 10.74
N ALA A 184 -12.85 3.76 12.05
CA ALA A 184 -11.98 4.80 12.55
C ALA A 184 -10.52 4.39 12.35
N VAL A 185 -9.78 5.23 11.64
CA VAL A 185 -8.34 5.11 11.41
C VAL A 185 -7.63 5.98 12.43
N ILE A 186 -6.90 5.36 13.34
CA ILE A 186 -6.17 6.05 14.41
C ILE A 186 -4.66 5.86 14.16
N PRO A 187 -3.95 6.87 13.62
CA PRO A 187 -2.51 6.78 13.36
C PRO A 187 -1.72 6.51 14.65
N LEU A 188 -0.78 5.57 14.60
CA LEU A 188 0.10 5.24 15.74
C LEU A 188 1.38 6.07 15.76
N ASN A 189 1.92 6.38 14.58
CA ASN A 189 3.12 7.17 14.45
C ASN A 189 2.70 8.63 14.24
N LYS A 190 3.05 9.51 15.19
CA LYS A 190 2.82 10.96 15.07
C LYS A 190 3.48 11.49 13.80
N LYS A 191 2.83 12.43 13.12
CA LYS A 191 3.56 13.52 12.44
C LYS A 191 4.36 14.22 13.54
N ILE A 192 5.68 14.07 13.54
CA ILE A 192 6.52 15.14 14.08
C ILE A 192 6.48 16.20 12.98
N SER A 193 5.60 17.19 13.17
CA SER A 193 5.65 18.41 12.39
C SER A 193 6.99 19.08 12.69
N PHE A 194 7.88 19.14 11.70
CA PHE A 194 9.00 20.06 11.68
C PHE A 194 8.52 21.41 11.16
#